data_AF-A0A7K0E577-F1
#
_entry.id   AF-A0A7K0E577-F1
#
_cell.length_a   1.000
_cell.length_b   1.000
_cell.length_c   1.000
_cell.angle_alpha   90.00
_cell.angle_beta   90.00
_cell.angle_gamma   90.00
#
_symmetry.space_group_name_H-M   'P 1'
#
loop_
_entity.id
_entity.type
_entity.pdbx_description
1 polymer ?
#
loop_
_entity_poly.entity_id
_entity_poly.type
_entity_poly.pdbx_seq_one_letter_code
_entity_poly.pdbx_strand_id
1 'polypeptide(L)'
;MKKLFGLVFLMLFLISATEVASTKPEMHPSIEGTWELVSHYNYTDGVNVSDTVPTTEGYRQIKMYYDSKVMWTRYVPNDSVEWFGYGSYKVEENELQETLEYMSASMRKVANKDMTWTMELQLKNNSFSQIFIDEEGNRINSENYKRLN
;
A
#
# COMPACT_ATOMS: atom_id res chain seq x y z
N MET A 1 9.47 45.12 41.84
CA MET A 1 10.40 44.82 40.73
C MET A 1 11.01 43.42 40.80
N LYS A 2 11.55 42.94 41.94
CA LYS A 2 12.16 41.59 42.05
C LYS A 2 11.22 40.40 41.70
N LYS A 3 9.93 40.48 42.07
CA LYS A 3 8.93 39.45 41.76
C LYS A 3 8.59 39.35 40.26
N LEU A 4 8.71 40.45 39.52
CA LEU A 4 8.43 40.50 38.08
C LEU A 4 9.57 39.85 37.29
N PHE A 5 10.82 40.07 37.70
CA PHE A 5 11.98 39.42 37.10
C PHE A 5 11.97 37.90 37.29
N GLY A 6 11.54 37.40 38.46
CA GLY A 6 11.40 35.96 38.68
C GLY A 6 10.33 35.31 37.80
N LEU A 7 9.24 36.03 37.53
CA LEU A 7 8.16 35.54 36.68
C LEU A 7 8.58 35.45 35.20
N VAL A 8 9.34 36.44 34.73
CA VAL A 8 9.90 36.45 33.37
C VAL A 8 10.93 35.33 33.21
N PHE A 9 11.78 35.09 34.21
CA PHE A 9 12.73 33.99 34.19
C PHE A 9 12.06 32.61 34.16
N LEU A 10 10.95 32.45 34.91
CA LEU A 10 10.17 31.22 34.93
C LEU A 10 9.48 30.95 33.57
N MET A 11 8.94 31.98 32.91
CA MET A 11 8.37 31.82 31.58
C MET A 11 9.43 31.44 30.53
N LEU A 12 10.62 32.04 30.59
CA LEU A 12 11.71 31.69 29.67
C LEU A 12 12.20 30.25 29.87
N PHE A 13 12.21 29.76 31.11
CA PHE A 13 12.55 28.36 31.42
C PHE A 13 11.50 27.36 30.93
N LEU A 14 10.22 27.72 31.00
CA LEU A 14 9.12 26.88 30.48
C LEU A 14 9.14 26.82 28.95
N ILE A 15 9.55 27.90 28.28
CA ILE A 15 9.70 27.93 26.81
C ILE A 15 10.95 27.15 26.36
N SER A 16 12.01 27.06 27.18
CA SER A 16 13.18 26.23 26.82
C SER A 16 13.00 24.74 27.11
N ALA A 17 12.02 24.38 27.95
CA ALA A 17 11.71 22.98 28.28
C ALA A 17 10.71 22.33 27.30
N THR A 18 10.14 23.10 26.36
CA THR A 18 9.43 22.49 25.24
C THR A 18 10.47 21.93 24.27
N GLU A 19 10.75 20.64 24.39
CA GLU A 19 11.30 19.89 23.27
C GLU A 19 10.34 20.13 22.10
N VAL A 20 10.80 20.88 21.10
CA VAL A 20 10.16 20.87 19.80
C VAL A 20 10.25 19.41 19.37
N ALA A 21 9.15 18.67 19.54
CA ALA A 21 8.99 17.35 18.97
C ALA A 21 9.17 17.55 17.46
N SER A 22 10.41 17.41 17.01
CA SER A 22 10.71 17.30 15.60
C SER A 22 9.97 16.04 15.20
N THR A 23 8.81 16.22 14.58
CA THR A 23 8.20 15.23 13.73
C THR A 23 9.21 14.99 12.62
N LYS A 24 10.20 14.14 12.92
CA LYS A 24 11.06 13.55 11.91
C LYS A 24 10.06 13.04 10.87
N PRO A 25 10.12 13.52 9.60
CA PRO A 25 9.18 13.07 8.59
C PRO A 25 9.24 11.55 8.64
N GLU A 26 8.09 10.93 8.91
CA GLU A 26 7.97 9.49 8.92
C GLU A 26 8.51 9.07 7.55
N MET A 27 9.66 8.40 7.53
CA MET A 27 10.18 7.89 6.25
C MET A 27 9.17 6.83 5.85
N HIS A 28 8.19 7.21 5.04
CA HIS A 28 7.26 6.26 4.46
C HIS A 28 8.12 5.22 3.75
N PRO A 29 8.05 3.94 4.17
CA PRO A 29 8.84 2.90 3.53
C PRO A 29 8.54 2.95 2.03
N SER A 30 9.55 2.80 1.17
CA SER A 30 9.31 2.72 -0.27
C SER A 30 8.62 1.39 -0.59
N ILE A 31 7.63 1.44 -1.49
CA ILE A 31 7.02 0.23 -2.05
C ILE A 31 7.99 -0.52 -2.97
N GLU A 32 9.09 0.11 -3.39
CA GLU A 32 10.09 -0.52 -4.24
C GLU A 32 10.57 -1.83 -3.63
N GLY A 33 10.61 -2.88 -4.45
CA GLY A 33 10.88 -4.22 -4.01
C GLY A 33 10.16 -5.28 -4.82
N THR A 34 10.45 -6.52 -4.46
CA THR A 34 9.77 -7.71 -4.97
C THR A 34 8.91 -8.30 -3.87
N TRP A 35 7.71 -8.72 -4.22
CA TRP A 35 6.63 -9.02 -3.28
C TRP A 35 5.89 -10.28 -3.69
N GLU A 36 5.47 -11.08 -2.71
CA GLU A 36 4.69 -12.29 -2.93
C GLU A 36 3.35 -12.18 -2.18
N LEU A 37 2.26 -12.46 -2.89
CA LEU A 37 0.92 -12.50 -2.31
C LEU A 37 0.84 -13.63 -1.28
N VAL A 38 0.27 -13.35 -0.11
CA VAL A 38 0.11 -14.32 0.98
C VAL A 38 -1.35 -14.56 1.37
N SER A 39 -2.22 -13.57 1.17
CA SER A 39 -3.64 -13.69 1.50
C SER A 39 -4.47 -12.60 0.83
N HIS A 40 -5.78 -12.78 0.92
CA HIS A 40 -6.77 -11.76 0.63
C HIS A 40 -7.57 -11.46 1.88
N TYR A 41 -7.98 -10.21 2.07
CA TYR A 41 -9.04 -9.88 3.04
C TYR A 41 -10.33 -9.57 2.32
N ASN A 42 -11.45 -9.86 2.98
CA ASN A 42 -12.78 -9.38 2.59
C ASN A 42 -13.29 -8.38 3.63
N TYR A 43 -14.11 -7.43 3.18
CA TYR A 43 -14.70 -6.38 4.01
C TYR A 43 -16.21 -6.34 3.77
N THR A 44 -17.01 -6.89 4.68
CA THR A 44 -18.48 -6.96 4.50
C THR A 44 -19.19 -5.69 4.95
N ASP A 45 -18.58 -4.90 5.84
CA ASP A 45 -19.11 -3.63 6.35
C ASP A 45 -18.43 -2.41 5.72
N GLY A 46 -17.58 -2.62 4.71
CA GLY A 46 -16.83 -1.57 4.03
C GLY A 46 -15.60 -1.05 4.78
N VAL A 47 -15.33 -1.52 6.02
CA VAL A 47 -14.34 -0.90 6.89
C VAL A 47 -13.41 -1.92 7.54
N ASN A 48 -13.98 -2.94 8.18
CA ASN A 48 -13.28 -3.94 8.97
C ASN A 48 -13.08 -5.23 8.17
N VAL A 49 -11.94 -5.89 8.41
CA VAL A 49 -11.69 -7.22 7.85
C VAL A 49 -12.69 -8.19 8.44
N SER A 50 -13.53 -8.77 7.60
CA SER A 50 -14.52 -9.78 7.99
C SER A 50 -14.00 -11.21 7.79
N ASP A 51 -13.09 -11.41 6.84
CA ASP A 51 -12.51 -12.71 6.54
C ASP A 51 -11.08 -12.59 5.98
N THR A 52 -10.28 -13.65 6.16
CA THR A 52 -8.93 -13.79 5.61
C THR A 52 -8.81 -15.10 4.84
N VAL A 53 -8.54 -14.99 3.55
CA VAL A 53 -8.39 -16.13 2.65
C VAL A 53 -6.90 -16.30 2.28
N PRO A 54 -6.20 -17.31 2.80
CA PRO A 54 -4.81 -17.57 2.42
C PRO A 54 -4.73 -18.07 0.97
N THR A 55 -3.55 -17.93 0.35
CA THR A 55 -3.28 -18.56 -0.96
C THR A 55 -3.30 -20.08 -0.86
N THR A 56 -3.77 -20.77 -1.90
CA THR A 56 -3.74 -22.23 -1.96
C THR A 56 -2.34 -22.77 -2.27
N GLU A 57 -2.09 -24.05 -1.98
CA GLU A 57 -0.81 -24.69 -2.27
C GLU A 57 -0.47 -24.60 -3.77
N GLY A 58 0.76 -24.15 -4.06
CA GLY A 58 1.26 -23.97 -5.42
C GLY A 58 0.78 -22.69 -6.13
N TYR A 59 -0.25 -22.00 -5.63
CA TYR A 59 -0.61 -20.67 -6.12
C TYR A 59 0.52 -19.68 -5.78
N ARG A 60 0.96 -18.90 -6.77
CA ARG A 60 1.94 -17.84 -6.54
C ARG A 60 1.56 -16.60 -7.32
N GLN A 61 1.65 -15.45 -6.69
CA GLN A 61 1.54 -14.15 -7.36
C GLN A 61 2.69 -13.27 -6.90
N ILE A 62 3.50 -12.84 -7.86
CA ILE A 62 4.69 -12.03 -7.63
C ILE A 62 4.47 -10.66 -8.23
N LYS A 63 4.87 -9.62 -7.49
CA LYS A 63 4.77 -8.22 -7.89
C LYS A 63 6.10 -7.52 -7.65
N MET A 64 6.52 -6.73 -8.60
CA MET A 64 7.80 -6.01 -8.59
C MET A 64 7.52 -4.53 -8.84
N TYR A 65 8.05 -3.68 -7.97
CA TYR A 65 8.00 -2.23 -8.10
C TYR A 65 9.43 -1.69 -8.11
N TYR A 66 9.85 -1.06 -9.20
CA TYR A 66 11.17 -0.47 -9.33
C TYR A 66 11.12 0.68 -10.32
N ASP A 67 11.73 1.82 -9.99
CA ASP A 67 11.91 2.95 -10.92
C ASP A 67 10.58 3.38 -11.57
N SER A 68 9.53 3.52 -10.76
CA SER A 68 8.17 3.83 -11.20
C SER A 68 7.54 2.83 -12.19
N LYS A 69 8.13 1.64 -12.34
CA LYS A 69 7.60 0.52 -13.12
C LYS A 69 7.08 -0.60 -12.24
N VAL A 70 5.96 -1.18 -12.67
CA VAL A 70 5.34 -2.33 -12.03
C VAL A 70 5.33 -3.50 -12.99
N MET A 71 5.63 -4.69 -12.47
CA MET A 71 5.34 -5.95 -13.14
C MET A 71 4.70 -6.89 -12.13
N TRP A 72 3.69 -7.64 -12.56
CA TRP A 72 3.18 -8.74 -11.78
C TRP A 72 2.86 -9.94 -12.65
N THR A 73 2.93 -11.12 -12.03
CA THR A 73 2.58 -12.40 -12.64
C THR A 73 1.90 -13.28 -11.61
N ARG A 74 0.96 -14.09 -12.07
CA ARG A 74 0.22 -15.06 -11.26
C ARG A 74 0.32 -16.44 -11.92
N TYR A 75 0.76 -17.40 -11.12
CA TYR A 75 0.83 -18.81 -11.44
C TYR A 75 -0.23 -19.58 -10.64
N VAL A 76 -1.02 -20.37 -11.36
CA VAL A 76 -2.04 -21.24 -10.80
C VAL A 76 -1.81 -22.66 -11.35
N PRO A 77 -1.42 -23.65 -10.52
CA PRO A 77 -0.92 -24.94 -11.00
C PRO A 77 -1.84 -25.72 -11.95
N ASN A 78 -3.16 -25.61 -11.75
CA ASN A 78 -4.17 -26.35 -12.51
C ASN A 78 -4.87 -25.50 -13.58
N ASP A 79 -4.38 -24.28 -13.82
CA ASP A 79 -4.95 -23.36 -14.79
C ASP A 79 -3.92 -23.10 -15.91
N SER A 80 -4.33 -23.26 -17.16
CA SER A 80 -3.49 -22.91 -18.31
C SER A 80 -3.50 -21.41 -18.61
N VAL A 81 -4.32 -20.64 -17.89
CA VAL A 81 -4.47 -19.21 -18.14
C VAL A 81 -3.37 -18.42 -17.45
N GLU A 82 -2.57 -17.75 -18.26
CA GLU A 82 -1.56 -16.81 -17.79
C GLU A 82 -2.18 -15.45 -17.42
N TRP A 83 -1.74 -14.92 -16.28
CA TRP A 83 -2.13 -13.61 -15.78
C TRP A 83 -0.88 -12.83 -15.45
N PHE A 84 -0.61 -11.79 -16.23
CA PHE A 84 0.50 -10.89 -15.98
C PHE A 84 0.16 -9.48 -16.49
N GLY A 85 0.85 -8.51 -15.92
CA GLY A 85 0.76 -7.10 -16.29
C GLY A 85 2.10 -6.41 -16.08
N TYR A 86 2.39 -5.44 -16.95
CA TYR A 86 3.53 -4.54 -16.86
C TYR A 86 3.09 -3.13 -17.22
N GLY A 87 3.65 -2.15 -16.51
CA GLY A 87 3.46 -0.75 -16.82
C GLY A 87 4.10 0.15 -15.77
N SER A 88 3.44 1.27 -15.45
CA SER A 88 3.91 2.22 -14.45
C SER A 88 3.08 2.19 -13.18
N TYR A 89 3.67 2.63 -12.08
CA TYR A 89 2.95 2.87 -10.84
C TYR A 89 3.29 4.25 -10.27
N LYS A 90 2.41 4.73 -9.40
CA LYS A 90 2.59 5.92 -8.59
C LYS A 90 2.07 5.63 -7.18
N VAL A 91 2.77 6.12 -6.17
CA VAL A 91 2.31 6.08 -4.78
C VAL A 91 2.18 7.50 -4.27
N GLU A 92 1.01 7.84 -3.72
CA GLU A 92 0.73 9.11 -3.08
C GLU A 92 0.06 8.85 -1.74
N GLU A 93 0.74 9.16 -0.64
CA GLU A 93 0.26 8.91 0.73
C GLU A 93 -0.22 7.46 0.93
N ASN A 94 -1.54 7.24 0.90
CA ASN A 94 -2.21 5.95 1.08
C ASN A 94 -2.88 5.47 -0.21
N GLU A 95 -2.44 5.93 -1.37
CA GLU A 95 -2.95 5.53 -2.67
C GLU A 95 -1.84 4.88 -3.50
N LEU A 96 -2.17 3.75 -4.12
CA LEU A 96 -1.38 3.10 -5.16
C LEU A 96 -2.17 3.16 -6.47
N GLN A 97 -1.58 3.80 -7.47
CA GLN A 97 -2.10 3.82 -8.83
C GLN A 97 -1.19 3.00 -9.75
N GLU A 98 -1.78 2.10 -10.52
CA GLU A 98 -1.08 1.30 -11.53
C GLU A 98 -1.69 1.51 -12.90
N THR A 99 -0.87 1.84 -13.88
CA THR A 99 -1.28 1.95 -15.28
C THR A 99 -0.55 0.88 -16.09
N LEU A 100 -1.28 -0.11 -16.59
CA LEU A 100 -0.70 -1.26 -17.31
C LEU A 100 -0.74 -1.05 -18.81
N GLU A 101 0.42 -1.14 -19.46
CA GLU A 101 0.58 -0.95 -20.92
C GLU A 101 0.79 -2.27 -21.66
N TYR A 102 1.24 -3.32 -20.95
CA TYR A 102 1.46 -4.66 -21.48
C TYR A 102 0.86 -5.70 -20.53
N MET A 103 0.10 -6.66 -21.05
CA MET A 103 -0.59 -7.65 -20.21
C MET A 103 -0.98 -8.90 -20.99
N SER A 104 -1.33 -9.97 -20.26
CA SER A 104 -1.80 -11.20 -20.88
C SER A 104 -3.12 -11.00 -21.64
N ALA A 105 -3.38 -11.87 -22.62
CA ALA A 105 -4.63 -11.83 -23.38
C ALA A 105 -5.86 -11.99 -22.48
N SER A 106 -5.74 -12.72 -21.38
CA SER A 106 -6.82 -12.92 -20.40
C SER A 106 -7.06 -11.67 -19.57
N MET A 107 -6.00 -11.02 -19.09
CA MET A 107 -6.11 -9.74 -18.39
C MET A 107 -6.74 -8.68 -19.29
N ARG A 108 -6.36 -8.64 -20.57
CA ARG A 108 -6.89 -7.67 -21.53
C ARG A 108 -8.42 -7.74 -21.71
N LYS A 109 -9.04 -8.91 -21.52
CA LYS A 109 -10.50 -9.09 -21.63
C LYS A 109 -11.29 -8.45 -20.48
N VAL A 110 -10.66 -8.28 -19.33
CA VAL A 110 -11.29 -7.76 -18.10
C VAL A 110 -10.74 -6.40 -17.67
N ALA A 111 -9.76 -5.87 -18.40
CA ALA A 111 -9.18 -4.57 -18.14
C ALA A 111 -10.21 -3.45 -18.36
N ASN A 112 -10.15 -2.42 -17.52
CA ASN A 112 -10.93 -1.21 -17.73
C ASN A 112 -10.38 -0.42 -18.93
N LYS A 113 -11.18 0.51 -19.43
CA LYS A 113 -10.84 1.30 -20.63
C LYS A 113 -9.55 2.08 -20.49
N ASP A 114 -9.30 2.62 -19.29
CA ASP A 114 -8.17 3.51 -19.00
C ASP A 114 -6.92 2.76 -18.53
N MET A 115 -7.01 1.43 -18.46
CA MET A 115 -5.92 0.51 -18.09
C MET A 115 -5.24 0.91 -16.78
N THR A 116 -6.02 1.51 -15.88
CA THR A 116 -5.54 2.17 -14.67
C THR A 116 -6.32 1.68 -13.46
N TRP A 117 -5.63 1.20 -12.44
CA TRP A 117 -6.20 0.73 -11.20
C TRP A 117 -5.72 1.64 -10.08
N THR A 118 -6.67 2.14 -9.29
CA THR A 118 -6.40 2.93 -8.09
C THR A 118 -6.87 2.13 -6.89
N MET A 119 -5.99 1.97 -5.90
CA MET A 119 -6.23 1.19 -4.69
C MET A 119 -5.76 1.99 -3.48
N GLU A 120 -6.40 1.79 -2.33
CA GLU A 120 -5.81 2.22 -1.06
C GLU A 120 -4.58 1.35 -0.76
N LEU A 121 -3.50 1.98 -0.33
CA LEU A 121 -2.23 1.38 0.03
C LEU A 121 -2.02 1.46 1.53
N GLN A 122 -1.81 0.31 2.16
CA GLN A 122 -1.31 0.21 3.54
C GLN A 122 0.08 -0.41 3.52
N LEU A 123 1.11 0.44 3.58
CA LEU A 123 2.51 0.04 3.43
C LEU A 123 3.23 -0.06 4.78
N LYS A 124 3.97 -1.16 4.96
CA LYS A 124 4.87 -1.41 6.10
C LYS A 124 6.22 -1.88 5.56
N ASN A 125 7.24 -1.97 6.41
CA ASN A 125 8.60 -2.30 6.00
C ASN A 125 8.70 -3.57 5.13
N ASN A 126 8.04 -4.66 5.53
CA ASN A 126 8.12 -5.98 4.87
C ASN A 126 6.77 -6.54 4.41
N SER A 127 5.74 -5.69 4.38
CA SER A 127 4.41 -6.08 3.89
C SER A 127 3.67 -4.88 3.33
N PHE A 128 2.80 -5.09 2.36
CA PHE A 128 1.79 -4.09 1.99
C PHE A 128 0.45 -4.76 1.71
N SER A 129 -0.61 -3.97 1.85
CA SER A 129 -1.94 -4.31 1.36
C SER A 129 -2.34 -3.31 0.30
N GLN A 130 -2.79 -3.78 -0.86
CA GLN A 130 -3.56 -2.97 -1.81
C GLN A 130 -5.04 -3.32 -1.60
N ILE A 131 -5.87 -2.31 -1.39
CA ILE A 131 -7.26 -2.45 -1.00
C ILE A 131 -8.13 -1.86 -2.10
N PHE A 132 -9.03 -2.67 -2.63
CA PHE A 132 -9.99 -2.26 -3.64
C PHE A 132 -11.17 -1.58 -2.95
N ILE A 133 -11.55 -0.42 -3.48
CA ILE A 133 -12.60 0.45 -2.95
C ILE A 133 -13.71 0.58 -4.00
N ASP A 134 -14.96 0.60 -3.57
CA ASP A 134 -16.11 0.87 -4.44
C ASP A 134 -16.30 2.38 -4.72
N GLU A 135 -17.33 2.72 -5.49
CA GLU A 135 -17.64 4.11 -5.85
C GLU A 135 -18.08 4.97 -4.64
N GLU A 136 -18.50 4.34 -3.54
CA GLU A 136 -18.94 5.01 -2.31
C GLU A 136 -17.81 5.20 -1.30
N GLY A 137 -16.62 4.64 -1.58
CA GLY A 137 -15.48 4.70 -0.66
C GLY A 137 -15.38 3.52 0.30
N ASN A 138 -16.21 2.49 0.14
CA ASN A 138 -16.17 1.29 0.98
C ASN A 138 -15.10 0.32 0.48
N ARG A 139 -14.33 -0.26 1.40
CA ARG A 139 -13.40 -1.36 1.09
C ARG A 139 -14.19 -2.61 0.71
N ILE A 140 -13.76 -3.29 -0.34
CA ILE A 140 -14.41 -4.52 -0.83
C ILE A 140 -13.56 -5.73 -0.46
N ASN A 141 -12.31 -5.73 -0.94
CA ASN A 141 -11.33 -6.77 -0.70
C ASN A 141 -9.91 -6.19 -0.76
N SER A 142 -8.93 -6.96 -0.32
CA SER A 142 -7.53 -6.59 -0.46
C SER A 142 -6.67 -7.76 -0.95
N GLU A 143 -5.54 -7.41 -1.54
CA GLU A 143 -4.43 -8.32 -1.76
C GLU A 143 -3.31 -7.95 -0.80
N ASN A 144 -2.84 -8.94 -0.02
CA ASN A 144 -1.84 -8.75 1.03
C ASN A 144 -0.54 -9.43 0.65
N TYR A 145 0.54 -8.68 0.70
CA TYR A 145 1.85 -9.08 0.20
C TYR A 145 2.90 -9.08 1.31
N LYS A 146 3.84 -10.02 1.23
CA LYS A 146 5.10 -9.99 1.97
C LYS A 146 6.26 -9.65 1.03
N ARG A 147 7.29 -8.99 1.55
CA ARG A 147 8.52 -8.72 0.79
C ARG A 147 9.30 -10.03 0.57
N LEU A 148 9.83 -10.21 -0.63
CA LEU A 148 10.80 -11.25 -0.93
C LEU A 148 12.21 -10.68 -0.72
N ASN A 149 13.02 -11.40 0.07
CA ASN A 149 14.40 -11.06 0.39
C ASN A 149 15.38 -11.81 -0.50
#